data_AF-A0A841LCK6-F1
#
_entry.id   AF-A0A841LCK6-F1
#
_cell.length_a   1.000
_cell.length_b   1.000
_cell.length_c   1.000
_cell.angle_alpha   90.00
_cell.angle_beta   90.00
_cell.angle_gamma   90.00
#
_symmetry.space_group_name_H-M   'P 1'
#
loop_
_entity.id
_entity.type
_entity.pdbx_description
1 polymer ?
#
loop_
_entity_poly.entity_id
_entity_poly.type
_entity_poly.pdbx_seq_one_letter_code
_entity_poly.pdbx_strand_id
1 'polypeptide(L)'
;MRGFRDAGSFGAQAAGVPAADPARDAADPLEALAPDLRDAVNRAIERQVQIRLDQEVAHYRRLFELAQEGGRVGVFEIDMRRGTSTGSAMWARLLGQPEGTSSVDRQTWIAMMHPDDRERILGAVAKAVSSGCDTALDYRIHLPDGSTRWLHSRNLVERDGEGQSYRAYGTLQDITDRKLLETAMLHTANHDTLTDLPNRRRFMEELRQAFEERELTGQHIAVALFDLDELKPANDRYGHEAGDALIQATAKRLSKVVSSVGMAARLGGDEFALLLKGPGALKLKGMAERSLRVINMPVIFSDILLRSSASAGGAVDSRTHVGSPELLLRRADMALYAAKRNARGTYREAPRD
;
A
#
# COMPACT_ATOMS: atom_id res chain seq x y z
N MET A 1 20.63 -44.43 -25.22
CA MET A 1 19.72 -45.37 -25.91
C MET A 1 19.22 -44.69 -27.18
N ARG A 2 19.63 -45.25 -28.33
CA ARG A 2 18.91 -45.41 -29.64
C ARG A 2 18.22 -44.19 -30.27
N GLY A 3 18.36 -43.90 -31.57
CA GLY A 3 19.03 -44.59 -32.69
C GLY A 3 18.94 -43.71 -33.96
N PHE A 4 20.00 -43.69 -34.77
CA PHE A 4 20.14 -44.42 -36.05
C PHE A 4 19.31 -43.85 -37.23
N ARG A 5 20.02 -43.27 -38.21
CA ARG A 5 20.12 -43.84 -39.57
C ARG A 5 21.27 -43.18 -40.35
N ASP A 6 22.34 -43.95 -40.49
CA ASP A 6 23.24 -43.91 -41.64
C ASP A 6 22.55 -44.55 -42.84
N ALA A 7 22.80 -44.02 -44.04
CA ALA A 7 22.93 -44.80 -45.27
C ALA A 7 23.59 -43.96 -46.39
N GLY A 8 24.74 -44.44 -46.89
CA GLY A 8 25.00 -44.44 -48.34
C GLY A 8 26.11 -43.51 -48.90
N SER A 9 27.37 -43.91 -48.68
CA SER A 9 28.41 -44.16 -49.71
C SER A 9 28.32 -43.45 -51.08
N PHE A 10 29.33 -42.68 -51.48
CA PHE A 10 30.36 -43.05 -52.49
C PHE A 10 31.31 -41.87 -52.75
N GLY A 11 32.60 -42.18 -52.92
CA GLY A 11 33.66 -41.19 -53.11
C GLY A 11 33.84 -40.65 -54.54
N ALA A 12 34.68 -39.61 -54.57
CA ALA A 12 35.43 -39.02 -55.69
C ALA A 12 34.68 -38.16 -56.72
N GLN A 13 34.96 -36.84 -56.71
CA GLN A 13 35.71 -36.15 -57.77
C GLN A 13 35.94 -34.67 -57.42
N ALA A 14 37.13 -34.17 -57.77
CA ALA A 14 37.54 -32.79 -57.62
C ALA A 14 36.77 -31.86 -58.56
N ALA A 15 36.29 -30.71 -58.06
CA ALA A 15 35.93 -29.57 -58.89
C ALA A 15 35.89 -28.26 -58.08
N GLY A 16 36.72 -27.31 -58.51
CA GLY A 16 36.37 -25.89 -58.56
C GLY A 16 36.35 -25.09 -57.25
N VAL A 17 37.34 -24.21 -57.10
CA VAL A 17 37.21 -22.97 -56.30
C VAL A 17 35.93 -22.24 -56.73
N PRO A 18 35.01 -21.85 -55.82
CA PRO A 18 33.92 -20.97 -56.20
C PRO A 18 34.50 -19.58 -56.48
N ALA A 19 34.19 -19.07 -57.67
CA ALA A 19 34.61 -17.78 -58.19
C ALA A 19 34.36 -16.64 -57.19
N ALA A 20 35.33 -15.72 -57.13
CA ALA A 20 35.20 -14.47 -56.40
C ALA A 20 33.96 -13.69 -56.88
N ASP A 21 33.16 -13.23 -55.91
CA ASP A 21 32.03 -12.33 -56.13
C ASP A 21 32.51 -11.04 -56.82
N PRO A 22 32.02 -10.71 -58.03
CA PRO A 22 32.49 -9.56 -58.82
C PRO A 22 32.08 -8.19 -58.22
N ALA A 23 31.36 -8.16 -57.09
CA ALA A 23 30.96 -6.93 -56.44
C ALA A 23 32.06 -6.26 -55.57
N ARG A 24 33.25 -6.86 -55.43
CA ARG A 24 34.30 -6.37 -54.52
C ARG A 24 35.26 -5.33 -55.11
N ASP A 25 35.18 -5.02 -56.40
CA ASP A 25 36.14 -4.17 -57.14
C ASP A 25 35.51 -2.95 -57.82
N ALA A 26 34.31 -2.54 -57.40
CA ALA A 26 33.73 -1.28 -57.86
C ALA A 26 34.49 -0.11 -57.19
N ALA A 27 35.34 0.58 -57.95
CA ALA A 27 35.92 1.86 -57.54
C ALA A 27 34.81 2.78 -57.01
N ASP A 28 35.05 3.45 -55.88
CA ASP A 28 34.08 4.34 -55.25
C ASP A 28 33.56 5.31 -56.33
N PRO A 29 32.24 5.35 -56.62
CA PRO A 29 31.68 6.23 -57.64
C PRO A 29 32.07 7.70 -57.46
N LEU A 30 32.44 8.10 -56.24
CA LEU A 30 32.96 9.41 -55.90
C LEU A 30 34.38 9.66 -56.44
N GLU A 31 35.21 8.62 -56.59
CA GLU A 31 36.59 8.70 -57.09
C GLU A 31 36.70 9.13 -58.56
N ALA A 32 35.64 8.96 -59.34
CA ALA A 32 35.55 9.40 -60.73
C ALA A 32 35.12 10.88 -60.89
N LEU A 33 34.67 11.54 -59.81
CA LEU A 33 34.22 12.93 -59.85
C LEU A 33 35.39 13.92 -59.78
N ALA A 34 35.22 15.07 -60.43
CA ALA A 34 36.11 16.22 -60.25
C ALA A 34 36.16 16.63 -58.75
N PRO A 35 37.33 17.05 -58.23
CA PRO A 35 37.52 17.31 -56.79
C PRO A 35 36.44 18.21 -56.17
N ASP A 36 36.09 19.31 -56.83
CA ASP A 36 35.09 20.27 -56.32
C ASP A 36 33.68 19.65 -56.19
N LEU A 37 33.32 18.75 -57.12
CA LEU A 37 32.04 18.06 -57.12
C LEU A 37 32.00 16.94 -56.09
N ARG A 38 33.12 16.21 -55.92
CA ARG A 38 33.30 15.21 -54.86
C ARG A 38 33.15 15.83 -53.48
N ASP A 39 33.82 16.95 -53.26
CA ASP A 39 33.74 17.72 -52.02
C ASP A 39 32.33 18.25 -51.74
N ALA A 40 31.62 18.72 -52.78
CA ALA A 40 30.23 19.17 -52.64
C ALA A 40 29.29 18.01 -52.29
N VAL A 41 29.46 16.84 -52.89
CA VAL A 41 28.67 15.62 -52.59
C VAL A 41 28.97 15.11 -51.18
N ASN A 42 30.25 15.05 -50.76
CA ASN A 42 30.64 14.64 -49.42
C ASN A 42 30.02 15.55 -48.35
N ARG A 43 30.10 16.88 -48.53
CA ARG A 43 29.42 17.83 -47.62
C ARG A 43 27.90 17.66 -47.59
N ALA A 44 27.28 17.32 -48.72
CA ALA A 44 25.85 17.08 -48.78
C ALA A 44 25.45 15.78 -48.05
N ILE A 45 26.25 14.72 -48.19
CA ILE A 45 26.05 13.45 -47.47
C ILE A 45 26.22 13.65 -45.97
N GLU A 46 27.32 14.30 -45.53
CA GLU A 46 27.56 14.62 -44.11
C GLU A 46 26.40 15.43 -43.52
N ARG A 47 25.92 16.45 -44.26
CA ARG A 47 24.77 17.25 -43.82
C ARG A 47 23.50 16.42 -43.72
N GLN A 48 23.24 15.52 -44.67
CA GLN A 48 22.05 14.66 -44.66
C GLN A 48 22.10 13.64 -43.51
N VAL A 49 23.28 13.08 -43.23
CA VAL A 49 23.51 12.19 -42.09
C VAL A 49 23.29 12.95 -40.78
N GLN A 50 23.83 14.16 -40.65
CA GLN A 50 23.64 14.98 -39.46
C GLN A 50 22.16 15.33 -39.23
N ILE A 51 21.44 15.77 -40.28
CA ILE A 51 20.00 16.05 -40.19
C ILE A 51 19.22 14.82 -39.73
N ARG A 52 19.54 13.63 -40.28
CA ARG A 52 18.85 12.39 -39.92
C ARG A 52 19.13 11.99 -38.46
N LEU A 53 20.38 12.10 -38.01
CA LEU A 53 20.76 11.86 -36.62
C LEU A 53 20.05 12.85 -35.67
N ASP A 54 20.01 14.13 -36.00
CA ASP A 54 19.33 15.15 -35.19
C ASP A 54 17.82 14.88 -35.09
N GLN A 55 17.20 14.47 -36.21
CA GLN A 55 15.78 14.08 -36.23
C GLN A 55 15.50 12.84 -35.37
N GLU A 56 16.39 11.84 -35.43
CA GLU A 56 16.24 10.60 -34.66
C GLU A 56 16.43 10.85 -33.15
N VAL A 57 17.42 11.65 -32.78
CA VAL A 57 17.62 12.11 -31.39
C VAL A 57 16.42 12.90 -30.90
N ALA A 58 15.87 13.82 -31.72
CA ALA A 58 14.68 14.58 -31.37
C ALA A 58 13.44 13.68 -31.19
N HIS A 59 13.27 12.68 -32.06
CA HIS A 59 12.17 11.72 -31.98
C HIS A 59 12.24 10.89 -30.68
N TYR A 60 13.39 10.29 -30.37
CA TYR A 60 13.56 9.51 -29.14
C TYR A 60 13.47 10.37 -27.89
N ARG A 61 14.01 11.60 -27.90
CA ARG A 61 13.84 12.56 -26.79
C ARG A 61 12.36 12.83 -26.52
N ARG A 62 11.56 13.04 -27.58
CA ARG A 62 10.12 13.29 -27.42
C ARG A 62 9.37 12.07 -26.88
N LEU A 63 9.66 10.88 -27.39
CA LEU A 63 9.08 9.64 -26.86
C LEU A 63 9.43 9.43 -25.38
N PHE A 64 10.68 9.73 -25.02
CA PHE A 64 11.17 9.64 -23.66
C PHE A 64 10.48 10.64 -22.70
N GLU A 65 10.29 11.89 -23.12
CA GLU A 65 9.53 12.90 -22.37
C GLU A 65 8.08 12.44 -22.14
N LEU A 66 7.40 11.97 -23.19
CA LEU A 66 6.02 11.49 -23.10
C LEU A 66 5.88 10.28 -22.16
N ALA A 67 6.84 9.35 -22.20
CA ALA A 67 6.86 8.20 -21.30
C ALA A 67 7.03 8.62 -19.83
N GLN A 68 7.87 9.62 -19.56
CA GLN A 68 8.06 10.17 -18.21
C GLN A 68 6.81 10.93 -17.72
N GLU A 69 6.17 11.71 -18.58
CA GLU A 69 4.94 12.43 -18.25
C GLU A 69 3.77 11.47 -17.99
N GLY A 70 3.53 10.52 -18.90
CA GLY A 70 2.46 9.53 -18.77
C GLY A 70 2.66 8.58 -17.60
N GLY A 71 3.89 8.16 -17.34
CA GLY A 71 4.23 7.28 -16.21
C GLY A 71 4.43 7.99 -14.88
N ARG A 72 4.52 9.33 -14.88
CA ARG A 72 5.00 10.14 -13.73
C ARG A 72 6.31 9.58 -13.16
N VAL A 73 7.24 9.24 -14.04
CA VAL A 73 8.54 8.66 -13.69
C VAL A 73 9.63 9.70 -13.97
N GLY A 74 10.39 10.04 -12.93
CA GLY A 74 11.63 10.79 -13.07
C GLY A 74 12.80 9.87 -13.35
N VAL A 75 13.73 10.31 -14.18
CA VAL A 75 15.01 9.61 -14.38
C VAL A 75 16.13 10.43 -13.79
N PHE A 76 17.17 9.75 -13.33
CA PHE A 76 18.35 10.40 -12.80
C PHE A 76 19.59 9.53 -12.94
N GLU A 77 20.73 10.19 -12.84
CA GLU A 77 22.05 9.62 -12.74
C GLU A 77 22.64 10.03 -11.39
N ILE A 78 23.41 9.14 -10.77
CA ILE A 78 24.19 9.41 -9.57
C ILE A 78 25.67 9.31 -9.93
N ASP A 79 26.38 10.41 -9.78
CA ASP A 79 27.84 10.40 -9.72
C ASP A 79 28.25 10.01 -8.30
N MET A 80 28.76 8.79 -8.13
CA MET A 80 29.13 8.27 -6.80
C MET A 80 30.42 8.89 -6.27
N ARG A 81 31.28 9.42 -7.15
CA ARG A 81 32.53 10.07 -6.76
C ARG A 81 32.26 11.46 -6.21
N ARG A 82 31.31 12.19 -6.83
CA ARG A 82 30.88 13.52 -6.39
C ARG A 82 29.78 13.48 -5.33
N GLY A 83 29.04 12.38 -5.25
CA GLY A 83 27.88 12.27 -4.36
C GLY A 83 26.71 13.15 -4.81
N THR A 84 26.57 13.37 -6.11
CA THR A 84 25.55 14.24 -6.71
C THR A 84 24.63 13.45 -7.61
N SER A 85 23.33 13.69 -7.48
CA SER A 85 22.33 13.17 -8.41
C SER A 85 21.93 14.26 -9.40
N THR A 86 21.80 13.90 -10.67
CA THR A 86 21.34 14.79 -11.75
C THR A 86 20.16 14.11 -12.43
N GLY A 87 19.07 14.83 -12.66
CA GLY A 87 17.86 14.19 -13.18
C GLY A 87 17.02 15.05 -14.10
N SER A 88 15.96 14.44 -14.62
CA SER A 88 14.99 15.11 -15.47
C SER A 88 14.13 16.12 -14.70
N ALA A 89 13.39 16.96 -15.43
CA ALA A 89 12.42 17.88 -14.83
C ALA A 89 11.35 17.13 -14.00
N MET A 90 10.93 15.94 -14.42
CA MET A 90 10.01 15.10 -13.66
C MET A 90 10.64 14.62 -12.35
N TRP A 91 11.91 14.19 -12.37
CA TRP A 91 12.63 13.82 -11.14
C TRP A 91 12.69 14.99 -10.15
N ALA A 92 13.03 16.20 -10.60
CA ALA A 92 13.05 17.38 -9.75
C ALA A 92 11.66 17.67 -9.13
N ARG A 93 10.60 17.59 -9.93
CA ARG A 93 9.21 17.74 -9.45
C ARG A 93 8.82 16.67 -8.42
N LEU A 94 9.21 15.42 -8.64
CA LEU A 94 8.95 14.32 -7.70
C LEU A 94 9.67 14.52 -6.36
N LEU A 95 10.85 15.15 -6.36
CA LEU A 95 11.57 15.53 -5.14
C LEU A 95 11.07 16.84 -4.51
N GLY A 96 10.08 17.52 -5.11
CA GLY A 96 9.60 18.82 -4.63
C GLY A 96 10.61 19.95 -4.82
N GLN A 97 11.55 19.79 -5.75
CA GLN A 97 12.55 20.81 -6.05
C GLN A 97 11.98 21.93 -6.92
N PRO A 98 12.53 23.16 -6.81
CA PRO A 98 12.17 24.25 -7.70
C PRO A 98 12.33 23.91 -9.18
N GLU A 99 11.51 24.53 -10.03
CA GLU A 99 11.64 24.37 -11.48
C GLU A 99 13.01 24.89 -11.95
N GLY A 100 13.66 24.12 -12.82
CA GLY A 100 15.04 24.39 -13.26
C GLY A 100 16.14 23.73 -12.42
N THR A 101 15.81 23.14 -11.26
CA THR A 101 16.76 22.31 -10.50
C THR A 101 17.12 21.07 -11.31
N SER A 102 18.40 20.93 -11.65
CA SER A 102 18.92 19.78 -12.42
C SER A 102 19.73 18.82 -11.57
N SER A 103 20.19 19.23 -10.38
CA SER A 103 21.04 18.42 -9.51
C SER A 103 20.71 18.61 -8.03
N VAL A 104 20.90 17.55 -7.24
CA VAL A 104 20.73 17.48 -5.79
C VAL A 104 21.91 16.71 -5.22
N ASP A 105 22.56 17.26 -4.18
CA ASP A 105 23.62 16.54 -3.47
C ASP A 105 23.05 15.49 -2.50
N ARG A 106 23.92 14.57 -2.08
CA ARG A 106 23.57 13.50 -1.14
C ARG A 106 22.99 14.02 0.18
N GLN A 107 23.50 15.13 0.71
CA GLN A 107 23.06 15.65 2.01
C GLN A 107 21.64 16.19 1.95
N THR A 108 21.32 16.89 0.86
CA THR A 108 19.98 17.40 0.55
C THR A 108 19.00 16.25 0.34
N TRP A 109 19.40 15.20 -0.38
CA TRP A 109 18.58 13.99 -0.51
C TRP A 109 18.26 13.33 0.83
N ILE A 110 19.25 13.20 1.72
CA ILE A 110 19.04 12.66 3.07
C ILE A 110 18.12 13.57 3.90
N ALA A 111 18.28 14.89 3.79
CA ALA A 111 17.47 15.86 4.53
C ALA A 111 15.99 15.78 4.16
N MET A 112 15.67 15.57 2.88
CA MET A 112 14.31 15.36 2.40
C MET A 112 13.69 14.05 2.90
N MET A 113 14.50 13.04 3.21
CA MET A 113 14.00 11.73 3.60
C MET A 113 13.36 11.74 5.00
N HIS A 114 12.24 11.02 5.13
CA HIS A 114 11.56 10.82 6.41
C HIS A 114 12.51 10.20 7.45
N PRO A 115 12.56 10.71 8.70
CA PRO A 115 13.50 10.24 9.73
C PRO A 115 13.54 8.72 9.91
N ASP A 116 12.38 8.08 10.03
CA ASP A 116 12.25 6.63 10.19
C ASP A 116 12.81 5.79 9.03
N ASP A 117 12.95 6.37 7.84
CA ASP A 117 13.44 5.64 6.67
C ASP A 117 14.97 5.76 6.49
N ARG A 118 15.61 6.77 7.10
CA ARG A 118 17.01 7.13 6.83
C ARG A 118 17.99 5.98 7.03
N GLU A 119 17.95 5.34 8.19
CA GLU A 119 18.89 4.26 8.52
C GLU A 119 18.75 3.09 7.54
N ARG A 120 17.52 2.62 7.33
CA ARG A 120 17.19 1.51 6.43
C ARG A 120 17.65 1.79 5.00
N ILE A 121 17.36 2.98 4.48
CA ILE A 121 17.66 3.35 3.10
C ILE A 121 19.16 3.57 2.90
N LEU A 122 19.82 4.25 3.84
CA LEU A 122 21.27 4.46 3.75
C LEU A 122 22.05 3.15 3.84
N GLY A 123 21.61 2.22 4.71
CA GLY A 123 22.19 0.88 4.78
C GLY A 123 22.02 0.09 3.48
N ALA A 124 20.83 0.13 2.87
CA ALA A 124 20.56 -0.53 1.60
C ALA A 124 21.39 0.05 0.45
N VAL A 125 21.51 1.38 0.37
CA VAL A 125 22.35 2.05 -0.63
C VAL A 125 23.83 1.71 -0.42
N ALA A 126 24.34 1.74 0.81
CA ALA A 126 25.73 1.39 1.10
C ALA A 126 26.05 -0.06 0.69
N LYS A 127 25.13 -0.99 0.95
CA LYS A 127 25.26 -2.39 0.52
C LYS A 127 25.29 -2.50 -1.00
N ALA A 128 24.41 -1.79 -1.70
CA ALA A 128 24.35 -1.81 -3.15
C ALA A 128 25.59 -1.23 -3.82
N VAL A 129 26.15 -0.16 -3.25
CA VAL A 129 27.41 0.42 -3.75
C VAL A 129 28.58 -0.56 -3.57
N SER A 130 28.68 -1.25 -2.44
CA SER A 130 29.77 -2.22 -2.23
C SER A 130 29.59 -3.53 -3.00
N SER A 131 28.35 -4.01 -3.13
CA SER A 131 28.00 -5.25 -3.84
C SER A 131 27.72 -5.04 -5.33
N GLY A 132 27.59 -3.79 -5.80
CA GLY A 132 27.30 -3.44 -7.19
C GLY A 132 26.00 -4.05 -7.71
N CYS A 133 25.06 -4.29 -6.80
CA CYS A 133 23.77 -4.86 -7.13
C CYS A 133 22.75 -3.75 -7.32
N ASP A 134 21.79 -4.00 -8.21
CA ASP A 134 20.64 -3.14 -8.39
C ASP A 134 19.85 -3.00 -7.07
N THR A 135 19.21 -1.84 -6.90
CA THR A 135 18.33 -1.58 -5.76
C THR A 135 16.92 -1.26 -6.21
N ALA A 136 15.95 -1.67 -5.42
CA ALA A 136 14.57 -1.22 -5.49
C ALA A 136 14.14 -0.82 -4.07
N LEU A 137 13.80 0.45 -3.87
CA LEU A 137 13.60 1.04 -2.55
C LEU A 137 12.30 1.84 -2.52
N ASP A 138 11.41 1.50 -1.59
CA ASP A 138 10.26 2.32 -1.20
C ASP A 138 10.66 3.16 0.02
N TYR A 139 10.52 4.49 -0.07
CA TYR A 139 10.82 5.42 1.01
C TYR A 139 9.98 6.69 0.94
N ARG A 140 9.85 7.36 2.09
CA ARG A 140 9.14 8.62 2.22
C ARG A 140 10.08 9.81 2.15
N ILE A 141 9.60 10.88 1.53
CA ILE A 141 10.20 12.21 1.62
C ILE A 141 9.20 13.22 2.18
N HIS A 142 9.70 14.25 2.84
CA HIS A 142 8.96 15.45 3.20
C HIS A 142 9.10 16.48 2.09
N LEU A 143 7.96 17.00 1.65
CA LEU A 143 7.90 18.07 0.68
C LEU A 143 7.92 19.44 1.39
N PRO A 144 8.29 20.53 0.67
CA PRO A 144 8.32 21.88 1.26
C PRO A 144 6.96 22.36 1.80
N ASP A 145 5.85 21.82 1.30
CA ASP A 145 4.49 22.12 1.77
C ASP A 145 4.10 21.37 3.07
N GLY A 146 5.01 20.55 3.62
CA GLY A 146 4.80 19.75 4.82
C GLY A 146 4.14 18.39 4.58
N SER A 147 3.70 18.10 3.34
CA SER A 147 3.15 16.79 3.00
C SER A 147 4.25 15.73 2.88
N THR A 148 3.84 14.46 2.96
CA THR A 148 4.73 13.31 2.80
C THR A 148 4.41 12.60 1.49
N ARG A 149 5.44 12.32 0.69
CA ARG A 149 5.33 11.56 -0.56
C ARG A 149 6.08 10.24 -0.44
N TRP A 150 5.45 9.16 -0.90
CA TRP A 150 6.11 7.87 -1.06
C TRP A 150 6.72 7.76 -2.44
N LEU A 151 8.00 7.40 -2.49
CA LEU A 151 8.76 7.21 -3.71
C LEU A 151 9.22 5.77 -3.84
N HIS A 152 9.11 5.23 -5.05
CA HIS A 152 9.77 4.01 -5.48
C HIS A 152 10.98 4.39 -6.32
N SER A 153 12.18 4.01 -5.87
CA SER A 153 13.42 4.21 -6.61
C SER A 153 14.00 2.87 -7.03
N ARG A 154 14.30 2.73 -8.31
CA ARG A 154 15.06 1.60 -8.85
C ARG A 154 16.36 2.09 -9.44
N ASN A 155 17.50 1.56 -9.00
CA ASN A 155 18.82 1.99 -9.43
C ASN A 155 19.63 0.81 -9.98
N LEU A 156 20.28 1.04 -11.12
CA LEU A 156 21.27 0.17 -11.74
C LEU A 156 22.66 0.74 -11.48
N VAL A 157 23.56 -0.06 -10.93
CA VAL A 157 24.92 0.38 -10.55
C VAL A 157 25.93 -0.06 -11.61
N GLU A 158 26.76 0.88 -12.06
CA GLU A 158 27.91 0.61 -12.93
C GLU A 158 29.21 0.56 -12.12
N ARG A 159 30.04 -0.44 -12.42
CA ARG A 159 31.40 -0.59 -11.89
C ARG A 159 32.43 -0.29 -12.97
N ASP A 160 33.58 0.23 -12.56
CA ASP A 160 34.73 0.39 -13.44
C ASP A 160 35.51 -0.93 -13.61
N GLY A 161 36.59 -0.88 -14.40
CA GLY A 161 37.45 -2.04 -14.69
C GLY A 161 38.17 -2.62 -13.46
N GLU A 162 38.22 -1.88 -12.35
CA GLU A 162 38.78 -2.33 -11.06
C GLU A 162 37.68 -2.87 -10.11
N GLY A 163 36.43 -2.89 -10.57
CA GLY A 163 35.28 -3.33 -9.81
C GLY A 163 34.77 -2.29 -8.82
N GLN A 164 35.19 -1.02 -8.90
CA GLN A 164 34.64 0.04 -8.03
C GLN A 164 33.37 0.63 -8.63
N SER A 165 32.31 0.72 -7.83
CA SER A 165 31.06 1.37 -8.24
C SER A 165 31.29 2.88 -8.39
N TYR A 166 31.06 3.43 -9.59
CA TYR A 166 31.36 4.84 -9.88
C TYR A 166 30.13 5.63 -10.34
N ARG A 167 29.09 4.93 -10.81
CA ARG A 167 27.88 5.56 -11.36
C ARG A 167 26.66 4.71 -11.12
N ALA A 168 25.50 5.34 -11.02
CA ALA A 168 24.23 4.63 -11.08
C ALA A 168 23.22 5.40 -11.92
N TYR A 169 22.33 4.68 -12.57
CA TYR A 169 21.16 5.24 -13.23
C TYR A 169 19.91 4.76 -12.55
N GLY A 170 18.93 5.63 -12.40
CA GLY A 170 17.73 5.30 -11.67
C GLY A 170 16.47 5.89 -12.25
N THR A 171 15.38 5.24 -11.86
CA THR A 171 14.02 5.76 -12.02
C THR A 171 13.45 6.08 -10.65
N LEU A 172 12.60 7.09 -10.60
CA LEU A 172 11.87 7.52 -9.42
C LEU A 172 10.40 7.64 -9.77
N GLN A 173 9.53 7.02 -8.99
CA GLN A 173 8.09 7.04 -9.23
C GLN A 173 7.35 7.42 -7.95
N ASP A 174 6.33 8.28 -8.06
CA ASP A 174 5.39 8.51 -6.96
C ASP A 174 4.47 7.30 -6.79
N ILE A 175 4.50 6.69 -5.61
CA ILE A 175 3.65 5.55 -5.23
C ILE A 175 2.71 5.91 -4.06
N THR A 176 2.52 7.20 -3.78
CA THR A 176 1.71 7.70 -2.66
C THR A 176 0.28 7.21 -2.74
N ASP A 177 -0.38 7.38 -3.88
CA ASP A 177 -1.77 6.93 -4.08
C ASP A 177 -1.92 5.42 -3.85
N ARG A 178 -0.94 4.63 -4.35
CA ARG A 178 -0.90 3.18 -4.13
C ARG A 178 -0.77 2.85 -2.65
N LYS A 179 0.15 3.50 -1.92
CA LYS A 179 0.38 3.27 -0.49
C LYS A 179 -0.82 3.70 0.36
N LEU A 180 -1.46 4.83 0.02
CA LEU A 180 -2.68 5.30 0.67
C LEU A 180 -3.83 4.32 0.44
N LEU A 181 -3.98 3.80 -0.79
CA LEU A 181 -4.99 2.81 -1.11
C LEU A 181 -4.75 1.49 -0.37
N GLU A 182 -3.51 0.98 -0.36
CA GLU A 182 -3.10 -0.20 0.43
C GLU A 182 -3.45 -0.01 1.91
N THR A 183 -3.14 1.15 2.48
CA THR A 183 -3.45 1.47 3.88
C THR A 183 -4.96 1.54 4.12
N ALA A 184 -5.72 2.20 3.25
CA ALA A 184 -7.16 2.31 3.35
C ALA A 184 -7.85 0.94 3.21
N MET A 185 -7.35 0.08 2.32
CA MET A 185 -7.81 -1.30 2.17
C MET A 185 -7.57 -2.10 3.46
N LEU A 186 -6.38 -2.03 4.04
CA LEU A 186 -6.06 -2.70 5.31
C LEU A 186 -6.93 -2.19 6.47
N HIS A 187 -7.19 -0.88 6.50
CA HIS A 187 -8.05 -0.27 7.51
C HIS A 187 -9.49 -0.75 7.37
N THR A 188 -10.07 -0.63 6.17
CA THR A 188 -11.45 -1.06 5.85
C THR A 188 -11.64 -2.57 6.02
N ALA A 189 -10.59 -3.37 5.79
CA ALA A 189 -10.65 -4.80 6.03
C ALA A 189 -10.89 -5.12 7.51
N ASN A 190 -10.44 -4.27 8.44
CA ASN A 190 -10.51 -4.49 9.89
C ASN A 190 -11.51 -3.58 10.62
N HIS A 191 -11.99 -2.51 9.99
CA HIS A 191 -12.88 -1.53 10.59
C HIS A 191 -14.16 -1.35 9.78
N ASP A 192 -15.23 -0.92 10.45
CA ASP A 192 -16.50 -0.57 9.85
C ASP A 192 -16.42 0.85 9.27
N THR A 193 -16.80 1.01 8.00
CA THR A 193 -16.61 2.27 7.25
C THR A 193 -17.44 3.43 7.78
N LEU A 194 -18.57 3.17 8.44
CA LEU A 194 -19.45 4.21 8.96
C LEU A 194 -19.01 4.69 10.35
N THR A 195 -18.52 3.78 11.18
CA THR A 195 -18.25 4.04 12.61
C THR A 195 -16.78 4.09 12.99
N ASP A 196 -15.89 3.63 12.12
CA ASP A 196 -14.45 3.45 12.36
C ASP A 196 -14.12 2.46 13.50
N LEU A 197 -15.13 1.78 14.06
CA LEU A 197 -14.90 0.70 15.03
C LEU A 197 -14.36 -0.54 14.33
N PRO A 198 -13.61 -1.40 15.03
CA PRO A 198 -13.35 -2.76 14.60
C PRO A 198 -14.61 -3.44 14.05
N ASN A 199 -14.50 -4.06 12.88
CA ASN A 199 -15.60 -4.80 12.26
C ASN A 199 -15.72 -6.22 12.82
N ARG A 200 -16.74 -6.96 12.38
CA ARG A 200 -16.95 -8.37 12.79
C ARG A 200 -15.71 -9.25 12.62
N ARG A 201 -14.94 -9.08 11.54
CA ARG A 201 -13.73 -9.89 11.30
C ARG A 201 -12.68 -9.61 12.37
N ARG A 202 -12.34 -8.34 12.59
CA ARG A 202 -11.35 -7.95 13.60
C ARG A 202 -11.79 -8.34 15.02
N PHE A 203 -13.07 -8.21 15.33
CA PHE A 203 -13.63 -8.65 16.61
C PHE A 203 -13.47 -10.16 16.83
N MET A 204 -13.77 -10.97 15.82
CA MET A 204 -13.61 -12.43 15.91
C MET A 204 -12.15 -12.86 16.04
N GLU A 205 -11.24 -12.19 15.35
CA GLU A 205 -9.78 -12.41 15.49
C GLU A 205 -9.32 -12.12 16.92
N GLU A 206 -9.70 -10.96 17.46
CA GLU A 206 -9.35 -10.57 18.83
C GLU A 206 -9.97 -11.53 19.87
N LEU A 207 -11.20 -11.99 19.63
CA LEU A 207 -11.88 -12.95 20.50
C LEU A 207 -11.16 -14.30 20.51
N ARG A 208 -10.76 -14.83 19.34
CA ARG A 208 -9.98 -16.08 19.24
C ARG A 208 -8.64 -15.96 19.95
N GLN A 209 -7.93 -14.86 19.71
CA GLN A 209 -6.68 -14.57 20.40
C GLN A 209 -6.89 -14.50 21.93
N ALA A 210 -7.98 -13.89 22.40
CA ALA A 210 -8.30 -13.84 23.82
C ALA A 210 -8.48 -15.26 24.42
N PHE A 211 -9.11 -16.19 23.67
CA PHE A 211 -9.26 -17.58 24.09
C PHE A 211 -7.92 -18.31 24.18
N GLU A 212 -7.02 -18.10 23.21
CA GLU A 212 -5.65 -18.63 23.24
C GLU A 212 -4.87 -18.08 24.45
N GLU A 213 -4.94 -16.76 24.70
CA GLU A 213 -4.32 -16.11 25.86
C GLU A 213 -4.90 -16.61 27.19
N ARG A 214 -6.20 -16.91 27.25
CA ARG A 214 -6.86 -17.48 28.42
C ARG A 214 -6.35 -18.87 28.76
N GLU A 215 -6.14 -19.74 27.77
CA GLU A 215 -5.59 -21.09 28.02
C GLU A 215 -4.22 -21.00 28.71
N LEU A 216 -3.40 -20.00 28.33
CA LEU A 216 -2.09 -19.77 28.90
C LEU A 216 -2.14 -19.10 30.28
N THR A 217 -2.95 -18.05 30.44
CA THR A 217 -2.92 -17.15 31.62
C THR A 217 -4.00 -17.45 32.65
N GLY A 218 -5.08 -18.11 32.24
CA GLY A 218 -6.30 -18.31 33.02
C GLY A 218 -7.18 -17.07 33.15
N GLN A 219 -6.93 -16.00 32.38
CA GLN A 219 -7.72 -14.78 32.45
C GLN A 219 -9.16 -15.00 31.95
N HIS A 220 -10.11 -14.33 32.61
CA HIS A 220 -11.51 -14.32 32.19
C HIS A 220 -11.71 -13.53 30.89
N ILE A 221 -12.67 -13.95 30.09
CA ILE A 221 -13.10 -13.26 28.87
C ILE A 221 -14.59 -12.95 29.03
N ALA A 222 -15.02 -11.78 28.59
CA ALA A 222 -16.42 -11.44 28.56
C ALA A 222 -16.80 -10.74 27.26
N VAL A 223 -18.01 -11.04 26.78
CA VAL A 223 -18.61 -10.40 25.61
C VAL A 223 -19.95 -9.79 26.02
N ALA A 224 -20.22 -8.58 25.54
CA ALA A 224 -21.57 -8.01 25.53
C ALA A 224 -21.96 -7.61 24.12
N LEU A 225 -23.11 -8.07 23.65
CA LEU A 225 -23.75 -7.68 22.41
C LEU A 225 -24.80 -6.62 22.70
N PHE A 226 -24.90 -5.63 21.83
CA PHE A 226 -25.83 -4.52 21.88
C PHE A 226 -26.56 -4.43 20.57
N ASP A 227 -27.83 -4.06 20.63
CA ASP A 227 -28.65 -3.84 19.45
C ASP A 227 -29.54 -2.62 19.65
N LEU A 228 -29.57 -1.74 18.64
CA LEU A 228 -30.38 -0.53 18.67
C LEU A 228 -31.86 -0.86 18.41
N ASP A 229 -32.70 -0.71 19.43
CA ASP A 229 -34.09 -1.17 19.42
C ASP A 229 -35.00 -0.46 18.38
N GLU A 230 -34.64 0.77 17.97
CA GLU A 230 -35.48 1.67 17.15
C GLU A 230 -34.79 2.21 15.89
N LEU A 231 -33.73 1.53 15.39
CA LEU A 231 -33.02 2.01 14.20
C LEU A 231 -33.91 2.03 12.94
N LYS A 232 -34.67 0.96 12.68
CA LYS A 232 -35.55 0.87 11.51
C LYS A 232 -36.66 1.95 11.51
N PRO A 233 -37.43 2.13 12.60
CA PRO A 233 -38.38 3.25 12.69
C PRO A 233 -37.74 4.64 12.48
N ALA A 234 -36.52 4.86 12.98
CA ALA A 234 -35.81 6.11 12.77
C ALA A 234 -35.46 6.33 11.29
N ASN A 235 -34.96 5.28 10.60
CA ASN A 235 -34.70 5.32 9.16
C ASN A 235 -35.96 5.59 8.35
N ASP A 236 -37.05 4.88 8.65
CA ASP A 236 -38.31 4.99 7.92
C ASP A 236 -38.93 6.39 8.08
N ARG A 237 -38.71 7.06 9.21
CA ARG A 237 -39.30 8.38 9.52
C ARG A 237 -38.42 9.56 9.13
N TYR A 238 -37.11 9.46 9.29
CA TYR A 238 -36.17 10.58 9.16
C TYR A 238 -35.06 10.35 8.11
N GLY A 239 -35.08 9.20 7.42
CA GLY A 239 -34.10 8.84 6.40
C GLY A 239 -32.88 8.10 6.93
N HIS A 240 -32.12 7.49 6.03
CA HIS A 240 -30.93 6.69 6.36
C HIS A 240 -29.83 7.51 7.05
N GLU A 241 -29.67 8.79 6.69
CA GLU A 241 -28.67 9.66 7.32
C GLU A 241 -28.95 9.86 8.82
N ALA A 242 -30.22 9.88 9.24
CA ALA A 242 -30.59 9.96 10.65
C ALA A 242 -30.25 8.67 11.41
N GLY A 243 -30.44 7.50 10.78
CA GLY A 243 -29.97 6.24 11.36
C GLY A 243 -28.46 6.14 11.42
N ASP A 244 -27.76 6.59 10.39
CA ASP A 244 -26.31 6.66 10.38
C ASP A 244 -25.78 7.54 11.52
N ALA A 245 -26.44 8.69 11.79
CA ALA A 245 -26.12 9.53 12.94
C ALA A 245 -26.30 8.81 14.29
N LEU A 246 -27.36 8.00 14.45
CA LEU A 246 -27.58 7.18 15.65
C LEU A 246 -26.46 6.13 15.82
N ILE A 247 -26.09 5.45 14.73
CA ILE A 247 -25.06 4.42 14.70
C ILE A 247 -23.68 5.03 15.04
N GLN A 248 -23.33 6.16 14.43
CA GLN A 248 -22.09 6.89 14.68
C GLN A 248 -22.01 7.41 16.12
N ALA A 249 -23.10 7.99 16.63
CA ALA A 249 -23.16 8.44 18.02
C ALA A 249 -22.98 7.27 18.99
N THR A 250 -23.63 6.13 18.73
CA THR A 250 -23.50 4.89 19.51
C THR A 250 -22.06 4.40 19.53
N ALA A 251 -21.41 4.33 18.37
CA ALA A 251 -20.01 3.92 18.25
C ALA A 251 -19.08 4.82 19.08
N LYS A 252 -19.21 6.15 18.93
CA LYS A 252 -18.40 7.14 19.66
C LYS A 252 -18.62 7.08 21.16
N ARG A 253 -19.82 6.74 21.62
CA ARG A 253 -20.15 6.58 23.03
C ARG A 253 -19.58 5.28 23.59
N LEU A 254 -19.71 4.18 22.86
CA LEU A 254 -19.17 2.87 23.25
C LEU A 254 -17.64 2.90 23.34
N SER A 255 -16.94 3.47 22.35
CA SER A 255 -15.48 3.56 22.36
C SER A 255 -14.96 4.30 23.59
N LYS A 256 -15.60 5.42 23.98
CA LYS A 256 -15.26 6.18 25.19
C LYS A 256 -15.46 5.41 26.49
N VAL A 257 -16.44 4.51 26.57
CA VAL A 257 -16.68 3.70 27.77
C VAL A 257 -15.62 2.61 27.94
N VAL A 258 -15.04 2.15 26.84
CA VAL A 258 -14.22 0.92 26.80
C VAL A 258 -12.72 1.21 26.64
N SER A 259 -12.32 2.44 26.31
CA SER A 259 -10.98 2.87 25.84
C SER A 259 -9.75 2.50 26.68
N SER A 260 -9.90 1.80 27.82
CA SER A 260 -8.77 1.30 28.64
C SER A 260 -8.95 -0.13 29.17
N VAL A 261 -10.03 -0.83 28.82
CA VAL A 261 -10.43 -2.11 29.46
C VAL A 261 -10.89 -3.18 28.47
N GLY A 262 -10.95 -2.87 27.18
CA GLY A 262 -11.33 -3.83 26.15
C GLY A 262 -11.42 -3.24 24.75
N MET A 263 -12.22 -3.89 23.90
CA MET A 263 -12.48 -3.50 22.52
C MET A 263 -13.98 -3.28 22.33
N ALA A 264 -14.37 -2.21 21.63
CA ALA A 264 -15.70 -2.04 21.08
C ALA A 264 -15.67 -2.33 19.57
N ALA A 265 -16.71 -2.96 19.04
CA ALA A 265 -16.80 -3.34 17.65
C ALA A 265 -18.22 -3.14 17.12
N ARG A 266 -18.37 -2.94 15.81
CA ARG A 266 -19.66 -3.02 15.11
C ARG A 266 -19.70 -4.32 14.31
N LEU A 267 -20.70 -5.15 14.58
CA LEU A 267 -20.83 -6.46 13.95
C LEU A 267 -21.64 -6.42 12.64
N GLY A 268 -22.41 -5.35 12.44
CA GLY A 268 -23.19 -5.06 11.24
C GLY A 268 -24.56 -4.48 11.59
N GLY A 269 -25.17 -3.70 10.69
CA GLY A 269 -26.49 -3.11 10.93
C GLY A 269 -26.54 -2.26 12.20
N ASP A 270 -27.42 -2.63 13.13
CA ASP A 270 -27.62 -2.08 14.48
C ASP A 270 -26.84 -2.83 15.59
N GLU A 271 -26.08 -3.88 15.25
CA GLU A 271 -25.37 -4.72 16.22
C GLU A 271 -23.98 -4.19 16.57
N PHE A 272 -23.72 -4.02 17.87
CA PHE A 272 -22.41 -3.70 18.42
C PHE A 272 -21.97 -4.75 19.43
N ALA A 273 -20.67 -4.84 19.67
CA ALA A 273 -20.10 -5.76 20.64
C ALA A 273 -19.01 -5.10 21.49
N LEU A 274 -18.89 -5.57 22.73
CA LEU A 274 -17.77 -5.32 23.60
C LEU A 274 -17.05 -6.62 23.89
N LEU A 275 -15.72 -6.60 23.86
CA LEU A 275 -14.83 -7.68 24.30
C LEU A 275 -13.98 -7.17 25.45
N LEU A 276 -14.06 -7.85 26.61
CA LEU A 276 -13.31 -7.52 27.82
C LEU A 276 -12.43 -8.70 28.22
N LYS A 277 -11.21 -8.41 28.66
CA LYS A 277 -10.23 -9.41 29.12
C LYS A 277 -9.87 -9.21 30.60
N GLY A 278 -9.44 -10.28 31.26
CA GLY A 278 -8.89 -10.24 32.61
C GLY A 278 -9.84 -9.60 33.64
N PRO A 279 -9.38 -8.63 34.47
CA PRO A 279 -10.23 -7.94 35.45
C PRO A 279 -11.40 -7.16 34.82
N GLY A 280 -11.31 -6.78 33.54
CA GLY A 280 -12.38 -6.13 32.80
C GLY A 280 -13.58 -7.06 32.61
N ALA A 281 -13.34 -8.35 32.37
CA ALA A 281 -14.40 -9.35 32.18
C ALA A 281 -15.30 -9.50 33.41
N LEU A 282 -14.73 -9.38 34.62
CA LEU A 282 -15.48 -9.42 35.88
C LEU A 282 -16.42 -8.21 36.05
N LYS A 283 -16.18 -7.12 35.31
CA LYS A 283 -16.96 -5.87 35.35
C LYS A 283 -17.99 -5.78 34.21
N LEU A 284 -18.24 -6.87 33.48
CA LEU A 284 -19.12 -6.90 32.30
C LEU A 284 -20.45 -6.19 32.54
N LYS A 285 -21.22 -6.62 33.55
CA LYS A 285 -22.53 -6.02 33.88
C LYS A 285 -22.46 -4.51 34.06
N GLY A 286 -21.54 -4.03 34.90
CA GLY A 286 -21.39 -2.61 35.17
C GLY A 286 -20.94 -1.81 33.93
N MET A 287 -20.14 -2.42 33.05
CA MET A 287 -19.77 -1.82 31.75
C MET A 287 -20.93 -1.78 30.78
N ALA A 288 -21.72 -2.85 30.69
CA ALA A 288 -22.88 -2.92 29.81
C ALA A 288 -23.95 -1.91 30.24
N GLU A 289 -24.26 -1.82 31.53
CA GLU A 289 -25.21 -0.83 32.06
C GLU A 289 -24.73 0.62 31.86
N ARG A 290 -23.43 0.89 32.03
CA ARG A 290 -22.86 2.21 31.70
C ARG A 290 -22.99 2.52 30.22
N SER A 291 -22.71 1.53 29.36
CA SER A 291 -22.82 1.64 27.91
C SER A 291 -24.25 1.96 27.49
N LEU A 292 -25.25 1.23 28.03
CA LEU A 292 -26.66 1.51 27.78
C LEU A 292 -27.05 2.94 28.19
N ARG A 293 -26.60 3.43 29.35
CA ARG A 293 -26.90 4.81 29.79
C ARG A 293 -26.40 5.85 28.80
N VAL A 294 -25.19 5.70 28.27
CA VAL A 294 -24.65 6.68 27.30
C VAL A 294 -25.29 6.50 25.93
N ILE A 295 -25.55 5.27 25.47
CA ILE A 295 -26.21 4.99 24.20
C ILE A 295 -27.61 5.59 24.17
N ASN A 296 -28.36 5.46 25.27
CA ASN A 296 -29.75 5.93 25.38
C ASN A 296 -29.88 7.46 25.45
N MET A 297 -28.76 8.20 25.48
CA MET A 297 -28.82 9.66 25.35
C MET A 297 -29.35 10.04 23.95
N PRO A 298 -30.24 11.02 23.83
CA PRO A 298 -30.71 11.49 22.53
C PRO A 298 -29.55 11.95 21.62
N VAL A 299 -29.78 11.90 20.31
CA VAL A 299 -28.84 12.37 19.28
C VAL A 299 -29.47 13.53 18.54
N ILE A 300 -28.75 14.64 18.42
CA ILE A 300 -29.20 15.79 17.62
C ILE A 300 -28.75 15.57 16.18
N PHE A 301 -29.70 15.56 15.25
CA PHE A 301 -29.45 15.45 13.82
C PHE A 301 -30.34 16.46 13.08
N SER A 302 -29.75 17.41 12.35
CA SER A 302 -30.47 18.46 11.61
C SER A 302 -31.56 19.15 12.45
N ASP A 303 -31.20 19.58 13.66
CA ASP A 303 -32.07 20.20 14.67
C ASP A 303 -33.22 19.32 15.22
N ILE A 304 -33.27 18.04 14.85
CA ILE A 304 -34.21 17.05 15.38
C ILE A 304 -33.54 16.26 16.51
N LEU A 305 -34.28 16.04 17.60
CA LEU A 305 -33.88 15.19 18.70
C LEU A 305 -34.28 13.74 18.43
N LEU A 306 -33.33 12.93 17.95
CA LEU A 306 -33.54 11.50 17.74
C LEU A 306 -33.47 10.75 19.08
N ARG A 307 -34.50 9.95 19.36
CA ARG A 307 -34.48 9.01 20.47
C ARG A 307 -33.54 7.86 20.12
N SER A 308 -32.73 7.48 21.10
CA SER A 308 -31.81 6.35 21.02
C SER A 308 -32.13 5.39 22.15
N SER A 309 -32.20 4.10 21.84
CA SER A 309 -32.37 3.04 22.81
C SER A 309 -31.68 1.78 22.33
N ALA A 310 -31.05 1.05 23.24
CA ALA A 310 -30.44 -0.23 22.94
C ALA A 310 -30.76 -1.28 24.00
N SER A 311 -30.84 -2.52 23.56
CA SER A 311 -30.85 -3.68 24.44
C SER A 311 -29.48 -4.35 24.43
N ALA A 312 -29.09 -4.98 25.54
CA ALA A 312 -27.80 -5.65 25.65
C ALA A 312 -27.88 -7.05 26.26
N GLY A 313 -27.08 -7.97 25.74
CA GLY A 313 -26.90 -9.33 26.25
C GLY A 313 -25.43 -9.62 26.47
N GLY A 314 -25.05 -10.17 27.61
CA GLY A 314 -23.65 -10.46 27.92
C GLY A 314 -23.42 -11.90 28.37
N ALA A 315 -22.21 -12.38 28.20
CA ALA A 315 -21.76 -13.65 28.72
C ALA A 315 -20.30 -13.57 29.16
N VAL A 316 -19.94 -14.36 30.16
CA VAL A 316 -18.58 -14.47 30.70
C VAL A 316 -18.11 -15.91 30.56
N ASP A 317 -16.85 -16.05 30.14
CA ASP A 317 -16.12 -17.31 30.12
C ASP A 317 -15.00 -17.30 31.18
N SER A 318 -14.94 -18.37 31.97
CA SER A 318 -13.96 -18.59 33.04
C SER A 318 -13.16 -19.87 32.80
N ARG A 319 -11.99 -19.96 33.44
CA ARG A 319 -11.00 -21.05 33.33
C ARG A 319 -11.54 -22.48 33.58
N THR A 320 -12.72 -22.61 34.17
CA THR A 320 -13.37 -23.87 34.55
C THR A 320 -14.15 -24.53 33.43
N HIS A 321 -14.30 -23.87 32.27
CA HIS A 321 -15.19 -24.31 31.20
C HIS A 321 -14.43 -24.61 29.89
N VAL A 322 -14.87 -25.63 29.14
CA VAL A 322 -14.50 -25.80 27.74
C VAL A 322 -15.32 -24.80 26.93
N GLY A 323 -14.87 -23.55 26.92
CA GLY A 323 -15.49 -22.49 26.14
C GLY A 323 -14.98 -22.49 24.70
N SER A 324 -15.78 -21.93 23.79
CA SER A 324 -15.30 -21.51 22.47
C SER A 324 -15.78 -20.09 22.19
N PRO A 325 -15.10 -19.34 21.29
CA PRO A 325 -15.58 -18.03 20.83
C PRO A 325 -17.06 -18.05 20.41
N GLU A 326 -17.47 -19.09 19.67
CA GLU A 326 -18.82 -19.26 19.15
C GLU A 326 -19.84 -19.53 20.26
N LEU A 327 -19.49 -20.36 21.25
CA LEU A 327 -20.37 -20.64 22.38
C LEU A 327 -20.56 -19.40 23.27
N LEU A 328 -19.50 -18.64 23.53
CA LEU A 328 -19.58 -17.42 24.31
C LEU A 328 -20.47 -16.38 23.63
N LEU A 329 -20.33 -16.20 22.32
CA LEU A 329 -21.18 -15.32 21.53
C LEU A 329 -22.64 -15.78 21.52
N ARG A 330 -22.88 -17.08 21.33
CA ARG A 330 -24.24 -17.66 21.37
C ARG A 330 -24.91 -17.42 22.73
N ARG A 331 -24.18 -17.53 23.83
CA ARG A 331 -24.70 -17.22 25.18
C ARG A 331 -25.06 -15.74 25.32
N ALA A 332 -24.20 -14.83 24.85
CA ALA A 332 -24.48 -13.40 24.85
C ALA A 332 -25.70 -13.05 23.99
N ASP A 333 -25.83 -13.67 22.81
CA ASP A 333 -26.96 -13.50 21.89
C ASP A 333 -28.29 -13.97 22.50
N MET A 334 -28.32 -15.14 23.13
CA MET A 334 -29.51 -15.63 23.85
C MET A 334 -29.91 -14.66 24.98
N ALA A 335 -28.93 -14.09 25.70
CA ALA A 335 -29.20 -13.09 26.72
C ALA A 335 -29.76 -11.79 26.12
N LEU A 336 -29.25 -11.35 24.97
CA LEU A 336 -29.73 -10.17 24.23
C LEU A 336 -31.17 -10.37 23.75
N TYR A 337 -31.46 -11.54 23.17
CA TYR A 337 -32.81 -11.92 22.75
C TYR A 337 -33.77 -11.91 23.95
N ALA A 338 -33.35 -12.43 25.10
CA ALA A 338 -34.14 -12.40 26.32
C ALA A 338 -34.35 -10.99 26.88
N ALA A 339 -33.38 -10.08 26.71
CA ALA A 339 -33.52 -8.66 27.07
C ALA A 339 -34.60 -8.00 26.19
N LYS A 340 -34.46 -8.13 24.86
CA LYS A 340 -35.42 -7.56 23.89
C LYS A 340 -36.86 -8.02 24.10
N ARG A 341 -37.07 -9.30 24.44
CA ARG A 341 -38.41 -9.88 24.62
C ARG A 341 -39.09 -9.45 25.91
N ASN A 342 -38.34 -9.29 27.00
CA ASN A 342 -38.90 -9.08 28.33
C ASN A 342 -38.91 -7.61 28.77
N ALA A 343 -37.92 -6.83 28.36
CA ALA A 343 -37.83 -5.39 28.61
C ALA A 343 -36.75 -4.78 27.69
N ARG A 344 -37.16 -4.19 26.55
CA ARG A 344 -36.24 -3.41 25.70
C ARG A 344 -35.56 -2.31 26.50
N GLY A 345 -34.35 -1.92 26.12
CA GLY A 345 -33.57 -0.93 26.87
C GLY A 345 -32.83 -1.50 28.09
N THR A 346 -32.79 -2.82 28.29
CA THR A 346 -32.16 -3.46 29.46
C THR A 346 -30.96 -4.34 29.09
N TYR A 347 -30.14 -4.63 30.09
CA TYR A 347 -29.05 -5.59 30.01
C TYR A 347 -29.44 -6.92 30.65
N ARG A 348 -29.08 -8.03 30.02
CA ARG A 348 -29.11 -9.36 30.65
C ARG A 348 -27.77 -10.07 30.51
N GLU A 349 -27.37 -10.79 31.53
CA GLU A 349 -26.21 -11.68 31.52
C GLU A 349 -26.70 -13.13 31.39
N ALA A 350 -26.08 -13.90 30.51
CA ALA A 350 -26.27 -15.34 30.46
C ALA A 350 -25.86 -15.96 31.81
N PRO A 351 -26.53 -17.02 32.27
CA PRO A 351 -26.14 -17.71 33.49
C PRO A 351 -24.64 -18.06 33.47
N ARG A 352 -23.97 -17.82 34.59
CA ARG A 352 -22.65 -18.37 34.84
C ARG A 352 -22.89 -19.81 35.29
N ASP A 353 -22.53 -20.77 34.44
CA ASP A 353 -22.63 -22.18 34.81
C ASP A 353 -21.70 -22.51 35.98
#